data_AF-A0AAE3KM36-F1
#
_entry.id   AF-A0AAE3KM36-F1
#
_cell.length_a   1.000
_cell.length_b   1.000
_cell.length_c   1.000
_cell.angle_alpha   90.00
_cell.angle_beta   90.00
_cell.angle_gamma   90.00
#
_symmetry.space_group_name_H-M   'P 1'
#
loop_
_entity.id
_entity.type
_entity.pdbx_description
1 polymer ?
#
loop_
_entity_poly.entity_id
_entity_poly.type
_entity_poly.pdbx_seq_one_letter_code
_entity_poly.pdbx_strand_id
1 'polypeptide(L)' 'MFAIELTIRNSNTIPMVQRKVEEDANDLYEKILAAINSEKNQILKLTCERYPKMKIAVWSRDIAAVQLSEI' A
#
# COMPACT_ATOMS: atom_id res chain seq x y z
N MET A 1 -4.30 -9.44 -12.51
CA MET A 1 -3.48 -8.26 -12.09
C MET A 1 -3.74 -8.10 -10.60
N PHE A 2 -2.87 -7.45 -9.82
CA PHE A 2 -3.07 -7.37 -8.37
C PHE A 2 -3.29 -5.94 -7.92
N ALA A 3 -4.23 -5.74 -7.01
CA ALA A 3 -4.52 -4.48 -6.36
C ALA A 3 -4.18 -4.58 -4.87
N ILE A 4 -3.45 -3.57 -4.38
CA ILE A 4 -3.20 -3.35 -2.96
C ILE A 4 -3.95 -2.09 -2.53
N GLU A 5 -4.93 -2.27 -1.66
CA GLU A 5 -5.78 -1.20 -1.13
C GLU A 5 -5.43 -0.93 0.33
N LEU A 6 -5.41 0.36 0.69
CA LEU A 6 -5.10 0.82 2.04
C LEU A 6 -6.30 1.48 2.67
N THR A 7 -6.69 1.01 3.85
CA THR A 7 -7.64 1.73 4.69
C THR A 7 -6.85 2.67 5.60
N ILE A 8 -7.14 3.96 5.55
CA ILE A 8 -6.48 4.96 6.38
C ILE A 8 -7.42 5.40 7.50
N ARG A 9 -6.95 5.38 8.75
CA ARG A 9 -7.71 5.83 9.93
C ARG A 9 -8.15 7.27 9.72
N ASN A 10 -9.41 7.56 10.04
CA ASN A 10 -10.00 8.91 9.97
C ASN A 10 -9.96 9.54 8.56
N SER A 11 -9.90 8.73 7.51
CA SER A 11 -9.93 9.20 6.12
C SER A 11 -10.98 8.45 5.32
N ASN A 12 -11.69 9.17 4.46
CA ASN A 12 -12.63 8.58 3.49
C ASN A 12 -11.93 8.17 2.18
N THR A 13 -10.61 8.32 2.10
CA THR A 13 -9.82 7.95 0.91
C THR A 13 -9.21 6.58 1.10
N ILE A 14 -9.32 5.73 0.10
CA ILE A 14 -8.70 4.40 0.03
C ILE A 14 -7.62 4.44 -1.06
N PRO A 15 -6.35 4.72 -0.72
CA PRO A 15 -5.27 4.66 -1.70
C PRO A 15 -5.14 3.23 -2.25
N MET A 16 -5.05 3.11 -3.57
CA MET A 16 -4.86 1.84 -4.26
C MET A 16 -3.62 1.89 -5.15
N VAL A 17 -2.81 0.84 -5.13
CA VAL A 17 -1.72 0.62 -6.08
C VAL A 17 -1.85 -0.74 -6.75
N GLN A 18 -1.36 -0.83 -7.98
CA GLN A 18 -1.48 -2.03 -8.80
C GLN A 18 -0.11 -2.61 -9.15
N ARG A 19 -0.04 -3.93 -9.21
CA ARG A 19 1.12 -4.72 -9.66
C ARG A 19 0.70 -5.70 -10.74
N LYS A 20 1.58 -5.89 -11.73
CA LYS A 20 1.31 -6.82 -12.83
C LYS A 20 1.45 -8.28 -12.42
N VAL A 21 2.48 -8.59 -11.64
CA VAL A 21 2.81 -9.95 -11.20
C VAL A 21 2.54 -10.13 -9.71
N GLU A 22 2.25 -11.37 -9.34
CA GLU A 22 1.87 -11.78 -7.98
C GLU A 22 3.03 -11.59 -6.99
N GLU A 23 4.25 -11.91 -7.40
CA GLU A 23 5.46 -11.76 -6.59
C GLU A 23 5.63 -10.30 -6.12
N ASP A 24 5.63 -9.34 -7.06
CA ASP A 24 5.73 -7.91 -6.72
C ASP A 24 4.58 -7.41 -5.83
N ALA A 25 3.40 -8.04 -5.94
CA ALA A 25 2.23 -7.69 -5.15
C ALA A 25 2.37 -8.17 -3.70
N ASN A 26 2.80 -9.41 -3.50
CA ASN A 26 3.09 -10.00 -2.20
C ASN A 26 4.26 -9.29 -1.52
N ASP A 27 5.34 -9.01 -2.25
CA ASP A 27 6.50 -8.26 -1.73
C ASP A 27 6.10 -6.88 -1.21
N LEU A 28 5.23 -6.18 -1.95
CA LEU A 28 4.72 -4.89 -1.51
C LEU A 28 3.82 -5.02 -0.28
N TYR A 29 2.94 -6.01 -0.27
CA TYR A 29 2.04 -6.29 0.84
C TYR A 29 2.81 -6.52 2.15
N GLU A 30 3.79 -7.43 2.12
CA GLU A 30 4.65 -7.74 3.28
C GLU A 30 5.47 -6.51 3.72
N LYS A 31 5.99 -5.73 2.77
CA LYS A 31 6.69 -4.47 3.08
C LYS A 31 5.80 -3.48 3.82
N ILE A 32 4.52 -3.36 3.45
CA ILE A 32 3.58 -2.47 4.11
C ILE A 32 3.27 -2.98 5.52
N LEU A 33 3.03 -4.29 5.68
CA LEU A 33 2.82 -4.91 7.00
C LEU A 33 4.03 -4.70 7.92
N ALA A 34 5.24 -4.92 7.43
CA ALA A 34 6.47 -4.69 8.18
C ALA A 34 6.59 -3.23 8.64
N ALA A 35 6.19 -2.28 7.79
CA ALA A 35 6.22 -0.86 8.13
C ALA A 35 5.14 -0.44 9.14
N ILE A 36 3.97 -1.08 9.12
CA ILE A 36 2.92 -0.91 10.13
C ILE A 36 3.37 -1.45 11.48
N ASN A 37 4.02 -2.62 11.48
CA ASN A 37 4.51 -3.28 12.68
C ASN A 37 5.83 -2.71 13.22
N SER A 38 6.45 -1.77 12.51
CA SER A 38 7.70 -1.14 12.94
C SER A 38 7.48 -0.24 14.16
N GLU A 39 8.37 -0.32 15.14
CA GLU A 39 8.38 0.61 16.29
C GLU A 39 8.56 2.08 15.85
N LYS A 40 9.15 2.30 14.68
CA LYS A 40 9.36 3.64 14.11
C LYS A 40 8.32 3.93 13.04
N ASN A 41 7.48 4.92 13.34
CA ASN A 41 6.58 5.50 12.35
C ASN A 41 7.36 6.04 11.16
N GLN A 42 6.94 5.66 9.96
CA GLN A 42 7.61 6.03 8.72
C GLN A 42 6.60 6.40 7.63
N ILE A 43 7.06 7.16 6.64
CA ILE A 43 6.27 7.47 5.45
C ILE A 43 6.54 6.39 4.40
N LEU A 44 5.49 5.68 4.01
CA LEU A 44 5.51 4.76 2.87
C LEU A 44 5.20 5.54 1.60
N LYS A 45 6.14 5.50 0.64
CA LYS A 45 5.96 6.01 -0.71
C LYS A 45 5.58 4.85 -1.63
N LEU A 46 4.39 4.91 -2.19
CA LEU A 46 3.84 3.88 -3.05
C LEU A 46 3.66 4.46 -4.45
N THR A 47 3.99 3.65 -5.45
CA THR A 47 3.83 3.98 -6.88
C THR A 47 2.97 2.94 -7.54
N CYS A 48 2.16 3.38 -8.50
CA CYS A 48 1.34 2.49 -9.31
C CYS A 48 2.04 2.23 -10.64
N GLU A 49 2.23 0.96 -11.02
CA GLU A 49 2.92 0.62 -12.28
C GLU A 49 2.15 1.09 -13.51
N ARG A 50 0.82 1.00 -13.45
CA ARG A 50 -0.07 1.45 -14.53
C ARG A 50 -0.09 2.96 -14.67
N TYR A 51 0.15 3.69 -13.58
CA TYR A 51 0.14 5.15 -13.52
C TYR A 51 1.39 5.66 -12.81
N PRO A 52 2.56 5.65 -13.47
CA PRO A 52 3.84 5.97 -12.82
C PRO A 52 3.93 7.42 -12.33
N LYS A 53 3.07 8.31 -12.85
CA LYS A 53 2.92 9.70 -12.37
C LYS A 53 2.11 9.80 -11.07
N MET A 54 1.34 8.77 -10.73
CA MET A 54 0.57 8.69 -9.49
C MET A 54 1.49 8.19 -8.37
N LYS A 55 1.75 9.08 -7.40
CA LYS A 55 2.57 8.81 -6.23
C LYS A 55 1.70 8.98 -5.00
N ILE A 56 1.69 7.96 -4.15
CA ILE A 56 0.99 7.97 -2.87
C ILE A 56 2.04 8.03 -1.76
N ALA A 57 1.82 8.88 -0.76
CA ALA A 57 2.61 8.90 0.46
C ALA A 57 1.66 8.80 1.66
N VAL A 58 1.87 7.80 2.51
CA VAL A 58 1.04 7.56 3.69
C VAL A 58 1.92 7.30 4.91
N TRP A 59 1.45 7.72 6.08
CA TRP A 59 2.08 7.38 7.34
C TRP A 59 1.74 5.94 7.71
N SER A 60 2.75 5.12 8.04
CA SER A 60 2.55 3.72 8.42
C SER A 60 1.64 3.57 9.63
N ARG A 61 1.73 4.49 10.59
CA ARG A 61 0.84 4.51 11.76
C ARG A 61 -0.63 4.75 11.41
N ASP A 62 -0.94 5.43 10.31
CA ASP A 62 -2.31 5.80 9.99
C ASP A 62 -3.02 4.71 9.16
N ILE A 63 -2.29 3.67 8.73
CA ILE A 63 -2.87 2.54 8.01
C ILE A 63 -3.61 1.65 9.01
N ALA A 64 -4.91 1.49 8.80
CA ALA A 64 -5.79 0.64 9.60
C ALA A 64 -5.84 -0.80 9.08
N ALA A 65 -5.77 -0.97 7.75
CA ALA A 65 -5.81 -2.26 7.09
C ALA A 65 -5.13 -2.18 5.72
N VAL A 66 -4.64 -3.34 5.28
CA VAL A 66 -4.07 -3.57 3.95
C VAL A 66 -4.80 -4.76 3.34
N GLN A 67 -5.25 -4.62 2.10
CA GLN A 67 -5.90 -5.69 1.35
C GLN A 67 -5.14 -5.95 0.06
N LEU A 68 -4.81 -7.21 -0.21
CA LEU A 68 -4.29 -7.70 -1.49
C LEU A 68 -5.42 -8.47 -2.18
N SER A 69 -5.69 -8.15 -3.45
CA SER A 69 -6.71 -8.83 -4.25
C SER A 69 -6.27 -8.96 -5.70
N GLU A 70 -6.79 -9.99 -6.38
CA GLU A 70 -6.65 -10.15 -7.83
C GLU A 70 -7.80 -9.42 -8.56
N ILE A 71 -7.45 -8.69 -9.62
CA ILE A 71 -8.33 -7.87 -10.47
C ILE A 71 -8.00 -8.00 -11.97
#